data_AF-A0AAW7B9N4-F1
#
_entry.id   AF-A0AAW7B9N4-F1
#
_cell.length_a   1.000
_cell.length_b   1.000
_cell.length_c   1.000
_cell.angle_alpha   90.00
_cell.angle_beta   90.00
_cell.angle_gamma   90.00
#
_symmetry.space_group_name_H-M   'P 1'
#
loop_
_entity.id
_entity.type
_entity.pdbx_description
1 polymer ?
#
loop_
_entity_poly.entity_id
_entity_poly.type
_entity_poly.pdbx_seq_one_letter_code
_entity_poly.pdbx_strand_id
1 'polypeptide(L)'
;MTEWLAGWKAKGWRGSKGPVANVDLWQQLDAACEGKPIHWLWVKGHAGYALNEIADTLASNAALGKYPNGQKTVKSLHPAWFIDHTA
;
A
#
# COMPACT_ATOMS: atom_id res chain seq x y z
N MET A 1 -3.69 -9.96 3.70
CA MET A 1 -4.39 -10.33 2.44
C MET A 1 -4.59 -11.83 2.32
N THR A 2 -3.53 -12.63 2.38
CA THR A 2 -3.58 -14.09 2.19
C THR A 2 -4.22 -14.87 3.35
N GLU A 3 -4.13 -14.38 4.58
CA GLU A 3 -4.56 -15.15 5.76
C GLU A 3 -5.94 -14.78 6.29
N TRP A 4 -6.20 -13.49 6.50
CA TRP A 4 -7.39 -13.06 7.26
C TRP A 4 -8.55 -12.56 6.42
N LEU A 5 -8.28 -12.04 5.21
CA LEU A 5 -9.27 -11.30 4.43
C LEU A 5 -10.51 -12.14 4.11
N ALA A 6 -10.30 -13.37 3.64
CA ALA A 6 -11.39 -14.30 3.33
C ALA A 6 -12.25 -14.59 4.58
N GLY A 7 -11.61 -14.81 5.73
CA GLY A 7 -12.30 -15.03 6.99
C GLY A 7 -13.07 -13.81 7.49
N TRP A 8 -12.51 -12.60 7.34
CA TRP A 8 -13.20 -11.37 7.68
C TRP A 8 -14.41 -11.12 6.77
N LYS A 9 -14.27 -11.30 5.46
CA LYS A 9 -15.39 -11.18 4.50
C LYS A 9 -16.52 -12.16 4.85
N ALA A 10 -16.19 -13.42 5.10
CA ALA A 10 -17.16 -14.44 5.48
C ALA A 10 -17.91 -14.12 6.79
N LYS A 11 -17.26 -13.41 7.72
CA LYS A 11 -17.84 -12.98 9.00
C LYS A 11 -18.47 -11.57 8.94
N GLY A 12 -18.70 -11.02 7.75
CA GLY A 12 -19.26 -9.68 7.59
C GLY A 12 -18.40 -8.60 8.23
N TRP A 13 -17.08 -8.75 8.15
CA TRP A 13 -16.07 -7.83 8.69
C TRP A 13 -16.10 -7.64 10.21
N ARG A 14 -16.52 -8.67 10.95
CA ARG A 14 -16.54 -8.67 12.41
C ARG A 14 -15.46 -9.57 13.01
N GLY A 15 -14.72 -9.02 13.97
CA GLY A 15 -13.87 -9.74 14.90
C GLY A 15 -14.59 -10.07 16.21
N SER A 16 -13.85 -10.54 17.21
CA SER A 16 -14.41 -10.93 18.52
C SER A 16 -14.92 -9.75 19.34
N LYS A 17 -14.38 -8.54 19.14
CA LYS A 17 -14.69 -7.32 19.90
C LYS A 17 -15.53 -6.31 19.12
N GLY A 18 -16.16 -6.72 18.01
CA GLY A 18 -16.88 -5.82 17.10
C GLY A 18 -16.28 -5.81 15.70
N PRO A 19 -16.47 -4.73 14.91
CA PRO A 19 -15.86 -4.61 13.58
C PRO A 19 -14.34 -4.80 13.64
N VAL A 20 -13.76 -5.36 12.58
CA VAL A 20 -12.29 -5.43 12.47
C VAL A 20 -11.70 -4.03 12.43
N ALA A 21 -10.50 -3.86 13.01
CA ALA A 21 -9.82 -2.57 12.97
C ALA A 21 -9.57 -2.13 11.51
N ASN A 22 -9.82 -0.85 11.22
CA ASN A 22 -9.63 -0.22 9.91
C ASN A 22 -10.44 -0.90 8.79
N VAL A 23 -11.66 -1.35 9.11
CA VAL A 23 -12.54 -2.06 8.17
C VAL A 23 -12.78 -1.29 6.88
N ASP A 24 -12.88 0.03 6.96
CA ASP A 24 -13.06 0.95 5.84
C ASP A 24 -11.88 0.89 4.86
N LEU A 25 -10.64 0.85 5.37
CA LEU A 25 -9.44 0.74 4.56
C LEU A 25 -9.31 -0.65 3.92
N TRP A 26 -9.65 -1.71 4.67
CA TRP A 26 -9.61 -3.07 4.15
C TRP A 26 -10.64 -3.31 3.05
N GLN A 27 -11.85 -2.76 3.18
CA GLN A 27 -12.88 -2.85 2.15
C GLN A 27 -12.47 -2.10 0.88
N GLN A 28 -11.87 -0.91 1.02
CA GLN A 28 -11.33 -0.18 -0.13
C GLN A 28 -10.22 -0.95 -0.83
N LEU A 29 -9.31 -1.58 -0.08
CA LEU A 29 -8.25 -2.42 -0.64
C LEU A 29 -8.82 -3.64 -1.37
N ASP A 30 -9.76 -4.36 -0.75
CA ASP A 30 -10.41 -5.54 -1.34
C ASP A 30 -11.10 -5.19 -2.66
N ALA A 31 -11.85 -4.09 -2.71
CA ALA A 31 -12.47 -3.57 -3.93
C ALA A 31 -11.42 -3.18 -4.99
N ALA A 32 -10.33 -2.52 -4.58
CA ALA A 32 -9.26 -2.11 -5.51
C ALA A 32 -8.49 -3.30 -6.10
N CYS A 33 -8.48 -4.45 -5.40
CA CYS A 33 -7.85 -5.70 -5.82
C CYS A 33 -8.76 -6.59 -6.68
N GLU A 34 -10.07 -6.35 -6.69
CA GLU A 34 -11.04 -7.20 -7.38
C GLU A 34 -10.73 -7.31 -8.88
N GLY A 35 -10.72 -8.54 -9.39
CA GLY A 35 -10.44 -8.84 -10.81
C GLY A 35 -8.97 -8.70 -11.24
N LYS A 36 -8.03 -8.36 -10.35
CA LYS A 36 -6.62 -8.19 -10.71
C LYS A 36 -5.78 -9.41 -10.31
N PRO A 37 -4.87 -9.89 -11.17
CA PRO A 37 -3.93 -10.95 -10.81
C PRO A 37 -2.81 -10.38 -9.93
N ILE A 38 -3.02 -10.36 -8.61
CA ILE A 38 -2.08 -9.80 -7.64
C ILE A 38 -1.34 -10.93 -6.91
N HIS A 39 -0.02 -10.85 -6.90
CA HIS A 39 0.85 -11.69 -6.07
C HIS A 39 1.35 -10.89 -4.87
N TRP A 40 0.99 -11.32 -3.66
CA TRP A 40 1.43 -10.70 -2.42
C TRP A 40 2.79 -11.27 -2.01
N LEU A 41 3.80 -10.42 -1.97
CA LEU A 41 5.15 -10.78 -1.52
C LEU A 41 5.47 -9.97 -0.27
N TRP A 42 5.69 -10.68 0.84
CA TRP A 42 6.25 -10.06 2.03
C TRP A 42 7.76 -9.98 1.87
N VAL A 43 8.32 -8.78 2.05
CA VAL A 43 9.75 -8.54 2.09
C VAL A 43 10.13 -7.95 3.43
N LYS A 44 11.32 -8.29 3.90
CA LYS A 44 11.86 -7.70 5.12
C LYS A 44 12.24 -6.23 4.85
N GLY A 45 11.85 -5.33 5.75
CA GLY A 45 12.26 -3.93 5.69
C GLY A 45 13.76 -3.77 5.93
N HIS A 46 14.36 -2.72 5.33
CA HIS A 46 15.79 -2.39 5.43
C HIS A 46 16.72 -3.55 5.07
N ALA A 47 16.31 -4.33 4.08
CA ALA A 47 17.06 -5.48 3.60
C ALA A 47 17.65 -5.24 2.19
N GLY A 48 17.63 -4.00 1.71
CA GLY A 48 18.22 -3.62 0.43
C GLY A 48 17.32 -3.86 -0.78
N TYR A 49 16.03 -4.14 -0.58
CA TYR A 49 15.06 -4.23 -1.67
C TYR A 49 14.75 -2.84 -2.21
N ALA A 50 15.39 -2.46 -3.32
CA ALA A 50 15.39 -1.09 -3.85
C ALA A 50 14.01 -0.42 -3.88
N LEU A 51 12.97 -1.09 -4.38
CA LEU A 51 11.61 -0.53 -4.44
C LEU A 51 10.96 -0.38 -3.06
N ASN A 52 11.27 -1.26 -2.11
CA ASN A 52 10.81 -1.13 -0.73
C ASN A 52 11.51 0.05 -0.02
N GLU A 53 12.82 0.22 -0.21
CA GLU A 53 13.56 1.36 0.37
C GLU A 53 13.08 2.70 -0.22
N ILE A 54 12.73 2.73 -1.51
CA ILE A 54 12.08 3.89 -2.13
C ILE A 54 10.71 4.17 -1.49
N ALA A 55 9.87 3.14 -1.32
CA ALA A 55 8.56 3.28 -0.68
C ALA A 55 8.68 3.81 0.76
N ASP A 56 9.65 3.32 1.54
CA ASP A 56 9.95 3.79 2.89
C ASP A 56 10.39 5.26 2.91
N THR A 57 11.30 5.63 2.01
CA THR A 57 11.77 7.01 1.86
C THR A 57 10.63 7.96 1.52
N LEU A 58 9.74 7.56 0.59
CA LEU A 58 8.57 8.33 0.20
C LEU A 58 7.60 8.51 1.38
N ALA A 59 7.28 7.43 2.08
CA ALA A 59 6.39 7.49 3.25
C ALA A 59 6.96 8.40 4.35
N SER A 60 8.25 8.26 4.65
CA SER A 60 8.94 9.09 5.65
C SER A 60 8.98 10.57 5.26
N ASN A 61 9.29 10.89 4.00
CA ASN A 61 9.29 12.27 3.52
C ASN A 61 7.88 12.89 3.55
N ALA A 62 6.84 12.12 3.23
CA ALA A 62 5.45 12.58 3.31
C ALA A 62 5.06 12.89 4.76
N ALA A 63 5.39 12.00 5.71
CA ALA A 63 5.14 12.23 7.13
C ALA A 63 5.86 13.48 7.66
N LEU A 64 7.05 13.80 7.12
CA LEU A 64 7.82 15.00 7.42
C LEU A 64 7.33 16.26 6.68
N GLY A 65 6.27 16.18 5.88
CA GLY A 65 5.72 17.32 5.15
C GLY A 65 6.60 17.82 3.99
N LYS A 66 7.54 16.99 3.51
CA LYS A 66 8.44 17.38 2.40
C LYS A 66 7.74 17.45 1.04
N TYR A 67 6.50 16.97 0.95
CA TYR A 67 5.68 17.05 -0.24
C TYR A 67 4.58 18.10 -0.04
N PRO A 68 4.67 19.28 -0.68
CA PRO A 68 3.65 20.31 -0.56
C PRO A 68 2.35 19.86 -1.23
N ASN A 69 1.22 20.08 -0.55
CA ASN A 69 -0.10 19.76 -1.08
C ASN A 69 -0.34 20.45 -2.43
N GLY A 70 -0.72 19.67 -3.45
CA GLY A 70 -1.28 20.17 -4.71
C GLY A 70 -0.32 20.82 -5.70
N GLN A 71 1.00 20.86 -5.44
CA GLN A 71 1.92 21.61 -6.31
C GLN A 71 2.87 20.75 -7.15
N LYS A 72 3.23 19.53 -6.72
CA LYS A 72 4.14 18.62 -7.45
C LYS A 72 3.84 17.15 -7.13
N THR A 73 3.81 16.28 -8.16
CA THR A 73 3.65 14.83 -7.94
C THR A 73 4.97 14.21 -7.46
N VAL A 74 4.89 13.08 -6.74
CA VAL A 74 6.09 12.31 -6.36
C VAL A 74 6.94 11.97 -7.59
N LYS A 75 6.31 11.65 -8.74
CA LYS A 75 7.00 11.41 -10.02
C LYS A 75 7.78 12.63 -10.51
N SER A 76 7.24 13.84 -10.36
CA SER A 76 7.95 15.07 -10.74
C SER A 76 9.15 15.40 -9.84
N LEU A 77 9.10 14.99 -8.57
CA LEU A 77 10.17 15.24 -7.60
C LEU A 77 11.26 14.17 -7.64
N HIS A 78 10.90 12.95 -8.03
CA HIS A 78 11.79 11.79 -8.05
C HIS A 78 11.70 11.01 -9.37
N PRO A 79 11.97 11.64 -10.53
CA PRO A 79 11.78 11.00 -11.82
C PRO A 79 12.63 9.72 -11.99
N ALA A 80 13.84 9.68 -11.42
CA ALA A 80 14.74 8.53 -11.49
C ALA A 80 14.23 7.28 -10.75
N TRP A 81 13.22 7.41 -9.88
CA TRP A 81 12.65 6.27 -9.14
C TRP A 81 11.50 5.59 -9.88
N PHE A 82 10.97 6.25 -10.91
CA PHE A 82 9.96 5.66 -11.77
C PHE A 82 10.66 5.14 -13.02
N ILE A 83 10.83 3.81 -13.06
CA ILE A 83 11.24 3.14 -14.28
C ILE A 83 10.11 3.35 -15.29
N ASP A 84 10.39 4.02 -16.41
CA ASP A 84 9.44 4.01 -17.53
C ASP A 84 9.34 2.58 -18.01
N HIS A 85 8.17 1.98 -17.82
CA HIS A 85 7.81 0.71 -18.43
C HIS A 85 7.29 1.04 -19.83
N THR A 86 8.06 1.77 -20.64
CA THR A 86 7.84 1.80 -22.08
C THR A 86 8.40 0.50 -22.62
N ALA A 87 7.50 -0.47 -22.78
CA ALA A 87 7.67 -1.57 -23.71
C ALA A 87 7.77 -1.04 -25.14
#